data_AF-A0A961E4C4-F1
#
_entry.id   AF-A0A961E4C4-F1
#
_cell.length_a   1.000
_cell.length_b   1.000
_cell.length_c   1.000
_cell.angle_alpha   90.00
_cell.angle_beta   90.00
_cell.angle_gamma   90.00
#
_symmetry.space_group_name_H-M   'P 1'
#
loop_
_entity.id
_entity.type
_entity.pdbx_description
1 polymer ?
#
loop_
_entity_poly.entity_id
_entity_poly.type
_entity_poly.pdbx_seq_one_letter_code
_entity_poly.pdbx_strand_id
1 'polypeptide(L)'
;MVALTAIHDWVDAPGSVVSWGPSPSCVAKVAQAAVSDVPPSYQQEQHIRTYRAHSANGLEMARLLIPSWNIPGRCDIRAMTYVINSYLRRHDTYHSWFEFAEGDDASDRVIRHTVANPSDITFVATKHGEMNAGQWRQHILATPSPLEWDCFRFGVIQRADHFTFYASID
;
A
#
# COMPACT_ATOMS: atom_id res chain seq x y z
N MET A 1 -14.57 2.04 20.23
CA MET A 1 -14.72 3.44 19.79
C MET A 1 -13.83 3.62 18.58
N VAL A 2 -14.33 4.22 17.50
CA VAL A 2 -13.53 4.56 16.31
C VAL A 2 -13.01 5.97 16.51
N ALA A 3 -11.74 6.22 16.17
CA ALA A 3 -11.12 7.53 16.22
C ALA A 3 -10.52 7.88 14.86
N LEU A 4 -10.62 9.14 14.46
CA LEU A 4 -9.93 9.71 13.31
C LEU A 4 -8.90 10.70 13.83
N THR A 5 -7.63 10.48 13.50
CA THR A 5 -6.53 11.30 13.99
C THR A 5 -5.52 11.53 12.86
N ALA A 6 -4.79 12.64 12.92
CA ALA A 6 -3.64 12.82 12.04
C ALA A 6 -2.59 11.75 12.38
N ILE A 7 -1.90 11.22 11.36
CA ILE A 7 -0.91 10.17 11.58
C ILE A 7 0.21 10.65 12.53
N HIS A 8 0.59 11.94 12.47
CA HIS A 8 1.60 12.54 13.35
C HIS A 8 1.18 12.62 14.82
N ASP A 9 -0.10 12.38 15.12
CA ASP A 9 -0.62 12.30 16.48
C ASP A 9 -0.82 10.85 16.93
N TRP A 10 -0.63 9.87 16.04
CA TRP A 10 -0.60 8.46 16.43
C TRP A 10 0.69 8.18 17.21
N VAL A 11 0.56 8.15 18.53
CA VAL A 11 1.63 7.87 19.50
C VAL A 11 1.18 6.72 20.40
N ASP A 12 2.06 5.75 20.60
CA ASP A 12 1.86 4.60 21.48
C ASP A 12 3.25 4.11 21.96
N ALA A 13 3.29 3.07 22.78
CA ALA A 13 4.54 2.45 23.20
C ALA A 13 5.31 1.86 22.00
N PRO A 14 6.66 1.81 22.06
CA PRO A 14 7.49 1.06 21.11
C PRO A 14 7.04 -0.39 20.92
N GLY A 15 7.36 -0.96 19.75
CA GLY A 15 7.04 -2.35 19.45
C GLY A 15 7.83 -2.89 18.27
N SER A 16 7.86 -4.22 18.14
CA SER A 16 8.54 -4.90 17.04
C SER A 16 7.68 -4.86 15.78
N VAL A 17 8.21 -4.28 14.70
CA VAL A 17 7.49 -4.06 13.45
C VAL A 17 7.79 -5.16 12.44
N VAL A 18 6.72 -5.72 11.89
CA VAL A 18 6.75 -6.57 10.69
C VAL A 18 5.81 -5.95 9.66
N SER A 19 6.28 -5.77 8.42
CA SER A 19 5.42 -5.33 7.33
C SER A 19 5.44 -6.31 6.17
N TRP A 20 4.38 -6.30 5.37
CA TRP A 20 4.26 -7.08 4.16
C TRP A 20 4.35 -6.16 2.95
N GLY A 21 5.25 -6.50 2.04
CA GLY A 21 5.41 -5.87 0.73
C GLY A 21 5.64 -6.94 -0.34
N PRO A 22 5.67 -6.56 -1.63
CA PRO A 22 5.79 -7.50 -2.71
C PRO A 22 7.13 -8.21 -2.70
N SER A 23 7.11 -9.51 -3.01
CA SER A 23 8.32 -10.25 -3.34
C SER A 23 8.92 -9.74 -4.66
N PRO A 24 10.23 -9.91 -4.88
CA PRO A 24 10.86 -9.52 -6.15
C PRO A 24 10.23 -10.17 -7.38
N SER A 25 9.82 -11.45 -7.27
CA SER A 25 9.13 -12.15 -8.37
C SER A 25 7.75 -11.56 -8.65
N CYS A 26 7.03 -11.14 -7.61
CA CYS A 26 5.77 -10.43 -7.75
C CYS A 26 5.95 -9.11 -8.50
N VAL A 27 6.92 -8.29 -8.11
CA VAL A 27 7.22 -7.02 -8.80
C VAL A 27 7.53 -7.26 -10.28
N ALA A 28 8.39 -8.25 -10.59
CA ALA A 28 8.74 -8.59 -11.96
C ALA A 28 7.53 -9.06 -12.80
N LYS A 29 6.59 -9.80 -12.20
CA LYS A 29 5.36 -10.23 -12.87
C LYS A 29 4.39 -9.09 -13.11
N VAL A 30 4.23 -8.20 -12.13
CA VAL A 30 3.30 -7.08 -12.24
C VAL A 30 3.75 -6.06 -13.29
N ALA A 31 5.06 -5.83 -13.40
CA ALA A 31 5.63 -4.98 -14.45
C ALA A 31 5.36 -5.50 -15.87
N GLN A 32 5.00 -6.79 -16.04
CA GLN A 32 4.64 -7.40 -17.33
C GLN A 32 3.13 -7.41 -17.58
N ALA A 33 2.33 -6.82 -16.68
CA ALA A 33 0.88 -6.78 -16.83
C ALA A 33 0.48 -6.03 -18.12
N ALA A 34 -0.39 -6.64 -18.91
CA ALA A 34 -0.90 -6.04 -20.13
C ALA A 34 -1.81 -4.84 -19.84
N VAL A 35 -1.97 -3.97 -20.83
CA VAL A 35 -2.99 -2.91 -20.81
C VAL A 35 -4.36 -3.57 -20.68
N SER A 36 -5.18 -3.01 -19.80
CA SER A 36 -6.54 -3.46 -19.54
C SER A 36 -7.51 -2.85 -20.54
N ASP A 37 -8.45 -3.65 -21.04
CA ASP A 37 -9.61 -3.16 -21.80
C ASP A 37 -10.60 -2.39 -20.90
N VAL A 38 -10.47 -2.53 -19.57
CA VAL A 38 -11.26 -1.78 -18.59
C VAL A 38 -10.53 -0.48 -18.27
N PRO A 39 -11.12 0.70 -18.55
CA PRO A 39 -10.49 1.97 -18.22
C PRO A 39 -10.39 2.17 -16.70
N PRO A 40 -9.51 3.09 -16.23
CA PRO A 40 -9.62 3.59 -14.87
C PRO A 40 -10.98 4.25 -14.64
N SER A 41 -11.47 4.22 -13.39
CA SER A 41 -12.66 4.99 -13.03
C SER A 41 -12.38 6.49 -13.01
N TYR A 42 -13.43 7.31 -13.08
CA TYR A 42 -13.30 8.76 -12.92
C TYR A 42 -12.58 9.15 -11.61
N GLN A 43 -12.85 8.46 -10.50
CA GLN A 43 -12.17 8.74 -9.22
C GLN A 43 -10.68 8.38 -9.29
N GLN A 44 -10.32 7.25 -9.92
CA GLN A 44 -8.92 6.83 -10.08
C GLN A 44 -8.16 7.83 -10.95
N GLU A 45 -8.72 8.23 -12.10
CA GLU A 45 -8.08 9.22 -12.97
C GLU A 45 -7.89 10.56 -12.26
N GLN A 46 -8.92 11.05 -11.57
CA GLN A 46 -8.84 12.32 -10.84
C GLN A 46 -7.74 12.27 -9.77
N HIS A 47 -7.68 11.18 -9.01
CA HIS A 47 -6.67 11.00 -7.96
C HIS A 47 -5.24 11.00 -8.53
N ILE A 48 -5.01 10.22 -9.58
CA ILE A 48 -3.68 10.07 -10.22
C ILE A 48 -3.23 11.38 -10.87
N ARG A 49 -4.12 12.11 -11.56
CA ARG A 49 -3.82 13.43 -12.13
C ARG A 49 -3.52 14.46 -11.05
N THR A 50 -4.28 14.43 -9.96
CA THR A 50 -4.08 15.33 -8.81
C THR A 50 -2.72 15.07 -8.16
N TYR A 51 -2.35 13.79 -7.99
CA TYR A 51 -1.03 13.42 -7.49
C TYR A 51 0.08 13.94 -8.40
N ARG A 52 0.00 13.70 -9.72
CA ARG A 52 0.98 14.20 -10.69
C ARG A 52 1.12 15.72 -10.63
N ALA A 53 -0.01 16.45 -10.56
CA ALA A 53 0.00 17.91 -10.46
C ALA A 53 0.66 18.39 -9.15
N HIS A 54 0.39 17.76 -8.01
CA HIS A 54 1.05 18.10 -6.74
C HIS A 54 2.55 17.86 -6.83
N SER A 55 2.97 16.67 -7.29
CA SER A 55 4.38 16.31 -7.42
C SER A 55 5.13 17.23 -8.37
N ALA A 56 4.54 17.62 -9.51
CA ALA A 56 5.13 18.57 -10.45
C ALA A 56 5.35 19.98 -9.85
N ASN A 57 4.59 20.33 -8.81
CA ASN A 57 4.73 21.59 -8.07
C ASN A 57 5.53 21.45 -6.77
N GLY A 58 6.16 20.29 -6.51
CA GLY A 58 6.91 20.02 -5.29
C GLY A 58 6.05 19.95 -4.02
N LEU A 59 4.76 19.66 -4.17
CA LEU A 59 3.80 19.54 -3.07
C LEU A 59 3.55 18.07 -2.72
N GLU A 60 3.35 17.79 -1.43
CA GLU A 60 2.88 16.48 -0.96
C GLU A 60 1.35 16.43 -0.97
N MET A 61 0.80 15.30 -1.43
CA MET A 61 -0.65 15.05 -1.43
C MET A 61 -1.02 14.10 -0.29
N ALA A 62 -2.05 14.45 0.48
CA ALA A 62 -2.66 13.56 1.47
C ALA A 62 -3.44 12.45 0.75
N ARG A 63 -2.81 11.28 0.61
CA ARG A 63 -3.28 10.20 -0.28
C ARG A 63 -3.57 8.86 0.41
N LEU A 64 -3.03 8.64 1.61
CA LEU A 64 -3.11 7.34 2.28
C LEU A 64 -4.32 7.24 3.21
N LEU A 65 -5.08 6.16 3.07
CA LEU A 65 -6.02 5.66 4.07
C LEU A 65 -5.30 4.66 4.98
N ILE A 66 -5.22 4.98 6.28
CA ILE A 66 -4.44 4.20 7.26
C ILE A 66 -5.34 3.69 8.41
N PRO A 67 -6.13 2.62 8.20
CA PRO A 67 -6.88 2.02 9.29
C PRO A 67 -5.92 1.19 10.17
N SER A 68 -6.14 1.27 11.48
CA SER A 68 -5.41 0.47 12.46
C SER A 68 -6.29 0.03 13.62
N TRP A 69 -5.97 -1.13 14.21
CA TRP A 69 -6.66 -1.65 15.39
C TRP A 69 -5.77 -2.60 16.18
N ASN A 70 -6.03 -2.69 17.49
CA ASN A 70 -5.31 -3.58 18.39
C ASN A 70 -5.98 -4.96 18.46
N ILE A 71 -5.16 -5.99 18.45
CA ILE A 71 -5.57 -7.39 18.61
C ILE A 71 -4.79 -7.98 19.79
N PRO A 72 -5.46 -8.59 20.78
CA PRO A 72 -4.79 -9.22 21.91
C PRO A 72 -3.83 -10.35 21.51
N GLY A 73 -2.77 -10.52 22.27
CA GLY A 73 -1.80 -11.60 22.14
C GLY A 73 -0.68 -11.31 21.13
N ARG A 74 -0.17 -12.39 20.52
CA ARG A 74 0.95 -12.35 19.58
C ARG A 74 0.46 -12.67 18.17
N CYS A 75 0.87 -11.85 17.21
CA CYS A 75 0.53 -12.08 15.81
C CYS A 75 1.23 -13.36 15.31
N ASP A 76 0.45 -14.32 14.81
CA ASP A 76 0.98 -15.41 14.00
C ASP A 76 1.32 -14.85 12.61
N ILE A 77 2.61 -14.64 12.36
CA ILE A 77 3.12 -14.08 11.11
C ILE A 77 2.80 -14.98 9.92
N ARG A 78 2.78 -16.31 10.08
CA ARG A 78 2.44 -17.23 8.99
C ARG A 78 0.96 -17.10 8.64
N ALA A 79 0.09 -17.08 9.64
CA ALA A 79 -1.35 -16.90 9.43
C ALA A 79 -1.64 -15.53 8.81
N MET A 80 -1.03 -14.46 9.31
CA MET A 80 -1.21 -13.10 8.78
C MET A 80 -0.71 -12.98 7.33
N THR A 81 0.42 -13.62 7.00
CA THR A 81 0.92 -13.69 5.62
C THR A 81 -0.10 -14.36 4.68
N TYR A 82 -0.71 -15.46 5.13
CA TYR A 82 -1.75 -16.14 4.35
C TYR A 82 -2.99 -15.26 4.15
N VAL A 83 -3.46 -14.60 5.20
CA VAL A 83 -4.63 -13.71 5.15
C VAL A 83 -4.40 -12.55 4.19
N ILE A 84 -3.26 -11.85 4.29
CA ILE A 84 -2.92 -10.71 3.42
C ILE A 84 -2.86 -11.15 1.96
N ASN A 85 -2.15 -12.25 1.66
CA ASN A 85 -2.07 -12.74 0.29
C ASN A 85 -3.43 -13.19 -0.24
N SER A 86 -4.26 -13.85 0.57
CA SER A 86 -5.61 -14.26 0.16
C SER A 86 -6.51 -13.06 -0.12
N TYR A 87 -6.41 -12.01 0.71
CA TYR A 87 -7.12 -10.75 0.51
C TYR A 87 -6.70 -10.06 -0.79
N LEU A 88 -5.39 -9.87 -1.00
CA LEU A 88 -4.87 -9.26 -2.22
C LEU A 88 -5.29 -10.01 -3.49
N ARG A 89 -5.22 -11.34 -3.47
CA ARG A 89 -5.60 -12.19 -4.61
C ARG A 89 -7.09 -12.20 -4.89
N ARG A 90 -7.92 -11.94 -3.88
CA ARG A 90 -9.38 -11.91 -4.01
C ARG A 90 -9.89 -10.60 -4.61
N HIS A 91 -9.23 -9.48 -4.36
CA HIS A 91 -9.74 -8.15 -4.70
C HIS A 91 -8.98 -7.54 -5.88
N ASP A 92 -9.69 -7.36 -6.98
CA ASP A 92 -9.18 -6.89 -8.29
C ASP A 92 -8.59 -5.48 -8.26
N THR A 93 -8.99 -4.64 -7.30
CA THR A 93 -8.37 -3.33 -7.04
C THR A 93 -6.85 -3.45 -6.87
N TYR A 94 -6.36 -4.50 -6.20
CA TYR A 94 -4.91 -4.70 -5.99
C TYR A 94 -4.19 -5.34 -7.19
N HIS A 95 -4.92 -5.65 -8.26
CA HIS A 95 -4.36 -6.30 -9.45
C HIS A 95 -4.00 -5.28 -10.51
N SER A 96 -4.25 -3.98 -10.27
CA SER A 96 -4.10 -2.93 -11.26
C SER A 96 -3.06 -1.90 -10.86
N TRP A 97 -2.37 -1.35 -11.85
CA TRP A 97 -1.52 -0.18 -11.70
C TRP A 97 -1.69 0.74 -12.90
N PHE A 98 -1.18 1.96 -12.79
CA PHE A 98 -1.50 3.02 -13.74
C PHE A 98 -0.26 3.77 -14.18
N GLU A 99 -0.24 4.15 -15.45
CA GLU A 99 0.78 5.02 -16.03
C GLU A 99 0.14 6.10 -16.90
N PHE A 100 0.92 7.14 -17.20
CA PHE A 100 0.54 8.11 -18.22
C PHE A 100 1.11 7.66 -19.56
N ALA A 101 0.30 7.68 -20.61
CA ALA A 101 0.75 7.30 -21.94
C ALA A 101 1.91 8.20 -22.43
N GLU A 102 2.95 7.59 -23.01
CA GLU A 102 4.08 8.30 -23.64
C GLU A 102 3.65 9.00 -24.94
N GLY A 103 4.17 10.21 -25.21
CA GLY A 103 3.91 10.98 -26.43
C GLY A 103 3.98 12.51 -26.22
N ASP A 104 4.05 13.28 -27.31
CA ASP A 104 4.26 14.74 -27.30
C ASP A 104 3.22 15.49 -26.43
N ASP A 105 3.70 15.89 -25.24
CA ASP A 105 3.33 17.02 -24.36
C ASP A 105 1.88 17.31 -23.95
N ALA A 106 0.88 16.48 -24.25
CA ALA A 106 -0.49 16.73 -23.78
C ALA A 106 -1.34 15.48 -23.48
N SER A 107 -0.77 14.29 -23.57
CA SER A 107 -1.49 13.06 -23.22
C SER A 107 -1.55 12.92 -21.69
N ASP A 108 -2.53 13.58 -21.06
CA ASP A 108 -2.93 13.30 -19.67
C ASP A 108 -3.72 11.97 -19.59
N ARG A 109 -3.60 11.09 -20.60
CA ARG A 109 -4.33 9.83 -20.64
C ARG A 109 -3.71 8.85 -19.66
N VAL A 110 -4.50 8.41 -18.69
CA VAL A 110 -4.15 7.37 -17.74
C VAL A 110 -4.43 6.01 -18.38
N ILE A 111 -3.43 5.14 -18.43
CA ILE A 111 -3.52 3.76 -18.88
C ILE A 111 -3.59 2.87 -17.64
N ARG A 112 -4.51 1.91 -17.63
CA ARG A 112 -4.60 0.87 -16.61
C ARG A 112 -3.92 -0.40 -17.12
N HIS A 113 -3.03 -0.96 -16.32
CA HIS A 113 -2.51 -2.31 -16.49
C HIS A 113 -3.21 -3.23 -15.49
N THR A 114 -3.39 -4.50 -15.83
CA THR A 114 -4.03 -5.47 -14.91
C THR A 114 -3.31 -6.82 -14.95
N VAL A 115 -2.93 -7.29 -13.77
CA VAL A 115 -2.31 -8.60 -13.55
C VAL A 115 -3.35 -9.67 -13.86
N ALA A 116 -3.07 -10.51 -14.85
CA ALA A 116 -4.03 -11.51 -15.32
C ALA A 116 -4.22 -12.68 -14.35
N ASN A 117 -3.14 -13.12 -13.69
CA ASN A 117 -3.18 -14.24 -12.76
C ASN A 117 -2.96 -13.76 -11.31
N PRO A 118 -3.99 -13.78 -10.45
CA PRO A 118 -3.84 -13.37 -9.06
C PRO A 118 -2.76 -14.15 -8.30
N SER A 119 -2.46 -15.39 -8.70
CA SER A 119 -1.40 -16.20 -8.05
C SER A 119 0.00 -15.59 -8.19
N ASP A 120 0.22 -14.71 -9.18
CA ASP A 120 1.49 -13.98 -9.34
C ASP A 120 1.67 -12.89 -8.26
N ILE A 121 0.59 -12.48 -7.57
CA ILE A 121 0.63 -11.53 -6.47
C ILE A 121 1.08 -12.26 -5.20
N THR A 122 2.28 -11.92 -4.72
CA THR A 122 2.86 -12.52 -3.53
C THR A 122 3.56 -11.48 -2.66
N PHE A 123 3.02 -11.27 -1.46
CA PHE A 123 3.59 -10.42 -0.43
C PHE A 123 4.33 -11.24 0.63
N VAL A 124 5.49 -10.76 1.05
CA VAL A 124 6.39 -11.40 2.02
C VAL A 124 6.58 -10.54 3.25
N ALA A 125 6.73 -11.19 4.41
CA ALA A 125 6.95 -10.51 5.68
C ALA A 125 8.41 -10.07 5.82
N THR A 126 8.61 -8.79 6.14
CA THR A 126 9.91 -8.20 6.48
C THR A 126 9.91 -7.77 7.93
N LYS A 127 10.87 -8.26 8.71
CA LYS A 127 11.08 -7.84 10.11
C LYS A 127 11.96 -6.60 10.12
N HIS A 128 11.47 -5.53 10.75
CA HIS A 128 12.20 -4.26 10.86
C HIS A 128 12.83 -4.03 12.24
N GLY A 129 12.55 -4.92 13.19
CA GLY A 129 13.01 -4.77 14.57
C GLY A 129 12.09 -3.87 15.39
N GLU A 130 12.57 -3.40 16.54
CA GLU A 130 11.83 -2.48 17.39
C GLU A 130 11.84 -1.06 16.81
N MET A 131 10.67 -0.41 16.80
CA MET A 131 10.50 0.96 16.36
C MET A 131 9.76 1.77 17.41
N ASN A 132 10.11 3.06 17.53
CA ASN A 132 9.35 4.08 18.23
C ASN A 132 8.33 4.78 17.31
N ALA A 133 7.48 5.65 17.88
CA ALA A 133 6.36 6.23 17.16
C ALA A 133 6.74 7.01 15.90
N GLY A 134 7.83 7.78 15.96
CA GLY A 134 8.35 8.45 14.78
C GLY A 134 8.71 7.46 13.67
N GLN A 135 9.40 6.37 14.02
CA GLN A 135 9.93 5.41 13.07
C GLN A 135 8.84 4.59 12.36
N TRP A 136 7.86 4.04 13.07
CA TRP A 136 6.80 3.28 12.36
C TRP A 136 5.88 4.19 11.55
N ARG A 137 5.66 5.44 11.98
CA ARG A 137 4.91 6.42 11.17
C ARG A 137 5.65 6.77 9.89
N GLN A 138 6.96 7.00 9.97
CA GLN A 138 7.79 7.23 8.79
C GLN A 138 7.76 6.02 7.86
N HIS A 139 7.86 4.80 8.40
CA HIS A 139 7.76 3.56 7.63
C HIS A 139 6.40 3.43 6.90
N ILE A 140 5.31 3.80 7.57
CA ILE A 140 3.97 3.80 6.96
C ILE A 140 3.84 4.88 5.88
N LEU A 141 4.33 6.09 6.14
CA LEU A 141 4.30 7.21 5.18
C LEU A 141 5.20 6.96 3.95
N ALA A 142 6.21 6.10 4.08
CA ALA A 142 7.03 5.63 2.97
C ALA A 142 6.31 4.60 2.06
N THR A 143 4.99 4.41 2.20
CA THR A 143 4.19 3.66 1.23
C THR A 143 4.39 4.27 -0.17
N PRO A 144 4.67 3.47 -1.22
CA PRO A 144 4.92 3.97 -2.59
C PRO A 144 3.80 4.85 -3.15
N SER A 145 4.12 5.65 -4.17
CA SER A 145 3.20 6.58 -4.85
C SER A 145 2.07 5.85 -5.61
N PRO A 146 0.95 6.51 -5.95
CA PRO A 146 -0.12 5.90 -6.77
C PRO A 146 0.32 5.50 -8.19
N LEU A 147 1.52 5.91 -8.62
CA LEU A 147 2.12 5.51 -9.90
C LEU A 147 2.92 4.21 -9.79
N GLU A 148 3.15 3.73 -8.57
CA GLU A 148 3.79 2.45 -8.30
C GLU A 148 2.70 1.45 -7.92
N TRP A 149 2.73 0.24 -8.51
CA TRP A 149 1.70 -0.77 -8.26
C TRP A 149 1.51 -1.08 -6.77
N ASP A 150 2.59 -1.11 -6.00
CA ASP A 150 2.58 -1.48 -4.60
C ASP A 150 2.38 -0.28 -3.66
N CYS A 151 1.56 0.69 -4.08
CA CYS A 151 1.07 1.85 -3.32
C CYS A 151 0.22 1.49 -2.08
N PHE A 152 0.37 0.27 -1.57
CA PHE A 152 -0.25 -0.24 -0.38
C PHE A 152 0.72 -1.12 0.43
N ARG A 153 0.60 -1.05 1.75
CA ARG A 153 1.40 -1.80 2.72
C ARG A 153 0.50 -2.30 3.85
N PHE A 154 0.88 -3.44 4.42
CA PHE A 154 0.26 -3.96 5.64
C PHE A 154 1.34 -4.18 6.67
N GLY A 155 0.99 -4.08 7.95
CA GLY A 155 1.95 -4.42 8.98
C GLY A 155 1.34 -4.62 10.35
N VAL A 156 2.20 -5.11 11.24
CA VAL A 156 1.91 -5.25 12.65
C VAL A 156 3.00 -4.61 13.49
N ILE A 157 2.60 -4.02 14.61
CA ILE A 157 3.47 -3.51 15.65
C ILE A 157 3.22 -4.38 16.89
N GLN A 158 4.10 -5.34 17.15
CA GLN A 158 3.97 -6.30 18.25
C GLN A 158 4.48 -5.70 19.56
N ARG A 159 3.65 -5.79 20.61
CA ARG A 159 4.00 -5.45 22.00
C ARG A 159 3.85 -6.70 22.90
N ALA A 160 3.95 -6.54 24.22
CA ALA A 160 3.98 -7.65 25.16
C ALA A 160 2.68 -8.49 25.16
N ASP A 161 1.54 -7.81 25.13
CA ASP A 161 0.20 -8.39 25.36
C ASP A 161 -0.77 -8.20 24.20
N HIS A 162 -0.38 -7.44 23.17
CA HIS A 162 -1.18 -7.19 21.97
C HIS A 162 -0.26 -6.83 20.79
N PHE A 163 -0.87 -6.76 19.61
CA PHE A 163 -0.27 -6.11 18.45
C PHE A 163 -1.26 -5.14 17.81
N THR A 164 -0.75 -4.05 17.25
CA THR A 164 -1.53 -3.19 16.37
C THR A 164 -1.38 -3.68 14.95
N PHE A 165 -2.46 -4.02 14.26
CA PHE A 165 -2.45 -4.18 12.80
C PHE A 165 -2.71 -2.83 12.14
N TYR A 166 -2.05 -2.57 11.02
CA TYR A 166 -2.36 -1.44 10.16
C TYR A 166 -2.39 -1.88 8.69
N ALA A 167 -3.24 -1.22 7.92
CA ALA A 167 -3.10 -1.13 6.47
C ALA A 167 -2.76 0.32 6.11
N SER A 168 -2.02 0.52 5.03
CA SER A 168 -1.74 1.81 4.42
C SER A 168 -2.05 1.64 2.95
N ILE A 169 -3.07 2.33 2.46
CA ILE A 169 -3.59 2.12 1.11
C ILE A 169 -3.75 3.49 0.47
N ASP A 170 -3.17 3.65 -0.70
CA ASP A 170 -3.48 4.75 -1.62
C ASP A 170 -4.72 4.41 -2.47
#